data_AF-W1WTZ6-F1
#
_entry.id   AF-W1WTZ6-F1
#
_cell.length_a   1.000
_cell.length_b   1.000
_cell.length_c   1.000
_cell.angle_alpha   90.00
_cell.angle_beta   90.00
_cell.angle_gamma   90.00
#
_symmetry.space_group_name_H-M   'P 1'
#
loop_
_entity.id
_entity.type
_entity.pdbx_description
1 polymer ?
#
loop_
_entity_poly.entity_id
_entity_poly.type
_entity_poly.pdbx_seq_one_letter_code
_entity_poly.pdbx_strand_id
1 'polypeptide(L)' 'QNRSISIPDQDRFWLSAGTTYAFNKDASVDVGVSYMHGQSVKINEGPYQFESEGKAWLFGTNFNYAF' A
#
# COMPACT_ATOMS: atom_id res chain seq x y z
N GLN A 1 -11.22 -32.60 4.98
CA GLN A 1 -12.08 -31.43 4.76
C GLN A 1 -11.28 -30.19 5.14
N ASN A 2 -10.37 -29.78 4.27
CA ASN A 2 -9.47 -28.65 4.50
C ASN A 2 -9.83 -27.55 3.52
N ARG A 3 -10.80 -26.72 3.88
CA ARG A 3 -10.82 -25.36 3.33
C ARG A 3 -10.29 -24.50 4.46
N SER A 4 -8.97 -24.47 4.53
CA SER A 4 -8.22 -23.50 5.32
C SER A 4 -8.87 -22.14 5.12
N ILE A 5 -8.76 -21.29 6.14
CA ILE A 5 -8.96 -19.85 6.08
C ILE A 5 -8.07 -19.34 4.94
N SER A 6 -8.52 -19.55 3.71
CA SER A 6 -7.74 -19.38 2.50
C SER A 6 -7.93 -17.92 2.26
N ILE A 7 -7.14 -17.19 3.05
CA ILE A 7 -6.82 -15.79 3.05
C ILE A 7 -7.84 -15.10 2.17
N PRO A 8 -8.92 -14.50 2.74
CA PRO A 8 -9.77 -13.64 1.93
C PRO A 8 -8.77 -12.75 1.23
N ASP A 9 -8.64 -12.95 -0.09
CA ASP A 9 -7.67 -12.25 -0.89
C ASP A 9 -8.19 -10.84 -0.83
N GLN A 10 -7.72 -10.10 0.17
CA GLN A 10 -8.21 -8.78 0.48
C GLN A 10 -7.83 -8.01 -0.76
N ASP A 11 -8.80 -7.72 -1.62
CA ASP A 11 -8.55 -6.90 -2.79
C ASP A 11 -7.93 -5.60 -2.27
N ARG A 12 -6.63 -5.50 -2.48
CA ARG A 12 -5.80 -4.46 -1.89
C ARG A 12 -5.60 -3.46 -3.00
N PHE A 13 -6.32 -2.35 -2.91
CA PHE A 13 -6.21 -1.30 -3.90
C PHE A 13 -5.00 -0.43 -3.57
N TRP A 14 -4.04 -0.35 -4.49
CA TRP A 14 -2.87 0.52 -4.38
C TRP A 14 -3.01 1.67 -5.35
N LEU A 15 -2.96 2.89 -4.81
CA LEU A 15 -2.92 4.12 -5.57
C LEU A 15 -1.56 4.77 -5.36
N SER A 16 -0.73 4.79 -6.39
CA SER A 16 0.63 5.36 -6.34
C SER A 16 0.74 6.58 -7.24
N ALA A 17 1.40 7.62 -6.74
CA ALA A 17 1.75 8.82 -7.50
C ALA A 17 3.17 9.24 -7.14
N GLY A 18 3.93 9.68 -8.13
CA GLY A 18 5.31 10.09 -7.92
C GLY A 18 5.79 11.07 -8.98
N THR A 19 6.82 11.82 -8.62
CA THR A 19 7.50 12.73 -9.52
C THR A 19 9.01 12.60 -9.32
N THR A 20 9.73 12.70 -10.41
CA THR A 20 11.19 12.70 -10.44
C THR A 20 11.65 14.07 -10.90
N TYR A 21 12.54 14.69 -10.13
CA TYR A 21 13.19 15.95 -10.47
C TYR A 21 14.68 15.72 -10.68
N ALA A 22 15.13 15.86 -11.93
CA ALA A 22 16.55 15.82 -12.28
C ALA A 22 17.14 17.23 -12.16
N PHE A 23 18.03 17.43 -11.19
CA PHE A 23 18.78 18.68 -11.05
C PHE A 23 19.84 18.80 -12.15
N ASN A 24 20.54 17.71 -12.44
CA ASN A 24 21.56 17.59 -13.49
C ASN A 24 21.54 16.15 -14.05
N LYS A 25 22.35 15.86 -15.07
CA LYS A 25 22.51 14.48 -15.59
C LYS A 25 23.01 13.50 -14.52
N ASP A 26 23.70 14.05 -13.53
CA ASP A 26 24.41 13.31 -12.48
C ASP A 26 23.67 13.35 -11.15
N ALA A 27 22.56 14.10 -11.04
CA ALA A 27 21.84 14.27 -9.78
C ALA A 27 20.32 14.31 -10.01
N SER A 28 19.60 13.35 -9.45
CA SER A 28 18.14 13.31 -9.46
C SER A 28 17.55 12.99 -8.10
N VAL A 29 16.36 13.51 -7.86
CA VAL A 29 15.53 13.18 -6.70
C VAL A 29 14.21 12.61 -7.18
N ASP A 30 13.82 11.48 -6.60
CA ASP A 30 12.51 10.89 -6.80
C ASP A 30 11.69 11.05 -5.52
N VAL A 31 10.43 11.44 -5.69
CA VAL A 31 9.47 11.55 -4.60
C VAL A 31 8.25 10.76 -4.98
N GLY A 32 7.85 9.84 -4.11
CA GLY A 32 6.73 8.94 -4.34
C GLY A 32 5.82 8.85 -3.12
N VAL A 33 4.52 8.78 -3.37
CA VAL A 33 3.50 8.44 -2.38
C VAL A 33 2.71 7.26 -2.91
N SER A 34 2.34 6.35 -2.02
CA SER A 34 1.46 5.22 -2.32
C SER A 34 0.46 5.05 -1.19
N TYR A 35 -0.81 5.02 -1.54
CA TYR A 35 -1.90 4.77 -0.63
C TYR A 35 -2.44 3.36 -0.89
N MET A 36 -2.53 2.58 0.19
CA MET A 36 -3.03 1.22 0.16
C MET A 36 -4.34 1.16 0.95
N HIS A 37 -5.41 0.80 0.26
CA HIS A 37 -6.71 0.52 0.86
C HIS A 37 -6.97 -0.98 0.84
N GLY A 38 -6.96 -1.60 2.02
CA GLY A 38 -7.28 -3.01 2.21
C GLY A 38 -8.79 -3.21 2.36
N GLN A 39 -9.30 -4.29 1.78
CA GLN A 39 -10.70 -4.66 1.79
C GLN A 39 -11.24 -4.88 3.22
N SER A 40 -12.45 -4.38 3.51
CA SER A 40 -13.14 -4.58 4.80
C SER A 40 -13.37 -6.06 5.06
N VAL A 41 -12.71 -6.61 6.08
CA VAL A 41 -12.99 -7.97 6.53
C VAL A 41 -14.13 -7.88 7.54
N LYS A 42 -15.28 -8.46 7.16
CA LYS A 42 -16.42 -8.65 8.06
C LYS A 42 -16.21 -9.94 8.85
N ILE A 43 -15.83 -9.81 10.11
CA ILE A 43 -15.70 -10.94 11.02
C ILE A 43 -17.04 -11.09 11.76
N ASN A 44 -17.72 -12.21 11.52
CA ASN A 44 -18.93 -12.59 12.25
C ASN A 44 -18.53 -13.57 13.35
N GLU A 45 -18.48 -13.09 14.60
CA GLU A 45 -18.20 -13.92 15.77
C GLU A 45 -19.44 -13.91 16.68
N GLY A 46 -20.32 -14.90 16.48
CA GLY A 46 -21.56 -15.00 17.24
C GLY A 46 -22.52 -13.81 17.01
N PRO A 47 -23.09 -13.21 18.07
CA PRO A 47 -24.07 -12.12 17.94
C PRO A 47 -23.47 -10.74 17.60
N TYR A 48 -22.14 -10.63 17.45
CA TYR A 48 -21.46 -9.37 17.20
C TYR A 48 -20.79 -9.36 15.82
N GLN A 49 -21.04 -8.27 15.06
CA GLN A 49 -20.40 -8.03 13.77
C GLN A 49 -19.28 -7.00 13.96
N PHE A 50 -18.05 -7.41 13.65
CA PHE A 50 -16.90 -6.51 13.64
C PHE A 50 -16.42 -6.30 12.20
N GLU A 51 -16.29 -5.05 11.79
CA GLU A 51 -15.77 -4.66 10.49
C GLU A 51 -14.40 -4.02 10.68
N SER A 52 -13.36 -4.66 10.12
CA SER A 52 -11.98 -4.17 10.20
C SER A 52 -11.53 -3.68 8.82
N GLU A 53 -11.34 -2.36 8.69
CA GLU A 53 -10.71 -1.73 7.52
C GLU A 53 -9.23 -1.47 7.75
N GLY A 54 -8.38 -1.96 6.85
CA GLY A 54 -6.95 -1.67 6.84
C GLY A 54 -6.62 -0.55 5.85
N LYS A 55 -6.07 0.57 6.33
CA LYS A 55 -5.57 1.67 5.46
C LYS A 55 -4.09 1.89 5.78
N ALA A 56 -3.25 1.95 4.75
CA ALA A 56 -1.83 2.26 4.93
C ALA A 56 -1.39 3.35 3.95
N TRP A 57 -0.51 4.23 4.42
CA TRP A 57 0.14 5.25 3.63
C TRP A 57 1.64 4.94 3.58
N LEU A 58 2.21 4.94 2.37
CA LEU A 58 3.62 4.79 2.13
C LEU A 58 4.14 6.05 1.44
N PHE A 59 5.26 6.56 1.93
CA PHE A 59 5.96 7.70 1.34
C PHE A 59 7.41 7.31 1.13
N GLY A 60 7.97 7.67 -0.01
CA GLY A 60 9.34 7.35 -0.39
C GLY A 60 10.02 8.55 -1.03
N THR A 61 11.26 8.79 -0.63
CA THR A 61 12.16 9.71 -1.31
C THR A 61 13.40 8.92 -1.73
N ASN A 62 13.88 9.16 -2.95
CA ASN A 62 15.15 8.62 -3.43
C ASN A 62 16.03 9.79 -3.89
N PHE A 63 17.32 9.70 -3.61
CA PHE A 63 18.32 10.62 -4.11
C PHE A 63 19.37 9.80 -4.85
N ASN A 64 19.56 10.10 -6.14
CA ASN A 64 20.56 9.49 -6.97
C ASN A 64 21.63 10.52 -7.32
N TYR A 65 22.89 10.15 -7.10
CA TYR A 65 24.06 10.92 -7.51
C TYR A 65 25.07 10.01 -8.21
N ALA A 66 25.31 10.25 -9.48
CA ALA A 66 26.34 9.58 -10.27
C ALA A 66 27.61 10.43 -10.31
N PHE A 67 28.78 9.81 -10.15
CA PHE A 67 30.11 10.44 -10.22
C PHE A 67 30.81 10.11 -11.53
#